data_AF-A0A498NCP2-F1
#
_entry.id   AF-A0A498NCP2-F1
#
_cell.length_a   1.000
_cell.length_b   1.000
_cell.length_c   1.000
_cell.angle_alpha   90.00
_cell.angle_beta   90.00
_cell.angle_gamma   90.00
#
_symmetry.space_group_name_H-M   'P 1'
#
loop_
_entity.id
_entity.type
_entity.pdbx_description
1 polymer ?
#
loop_
_entity_poly.entity_id
_entity_poly.type
_entity_poly.pdbx_seq_one_letter_code
_entity_poly.pdbx_strand_id
1 'polypeptide(L)'
;MLVNGREVPGPLFDFGLLMFHNAKLLLQNQSGPFFYLSKVESYMEARLWSQIFFWTEKKLSMPTGCIKATVLIECVLASFEMEEILYELKEHSAGLNCGIWDYSASFVNKFGHRTDFLLPDRSKYVDMEKRFLHSYMDLLVQTCHRRGALATGGMAALLLKLLEIKAGVDGFMVYDMDLIEPMQKLFKLHSHGQNQLMQLREDITVTAEDLLIMPAGGVTLYGLRYNIAVGVLFIEAWLSGRGHFFYLGKVEDSATAEISRSQVWQWIRHQVRLEDDGTVVTRALVSSLAEDLMEDLKLAIHCQTSSDQQRLMTAVAMFLEIVQKNDFPEFLTTYLNLDHTFLSSQSQHENGQTDTVPKARL
;
A
#
# COMPACT_ATOMS: atom_id res chain seq x y z
N MET A 1 -9.78 -12.40 16.95
CA MET A 1 -10.11 -13.83 17.25
C MET A 1 -8.86 -14.50 17.80
N LEU A 2 -8.97 -15.36 18.81
CA LEU A 2 -7.83 -16.09 19.38
C LEU A 2 -7.96 -17.59 19.14
N VAL A 3 -6.85 -18.27 18.82
CA VAL A 3 -6.74 -19.73 18.80
C VAL A 3 -5.57 -20.13 19.69
N ASN A 4 -5.84 -20.94 20.71
CA ASN A 4 -4.83 -21.32 21.72
C ASN A 4 -4.11 -20.11 22.34
N GLY A 5 -4.83 -19.02 22.58
CA GLY A 5 -4.30 -17.78 23.15
C GLY A 5 -3.46 -16.93 22.20
N ARG A 6 -3.36 -17.28 20.91
CA ARG A 6 -2.67 -16.47 19.89
C ARG A 6 -3.66 -15.81 18.94
N GLU A 7 -3.40 -14.57 18.59
CA GLU A 7 -4.18 -13.87 17.58
C GLU A 7 -4.06 -14.58 16.23
N VAL A 8 -5.21 -14.74 15.56
CA VAL A 8 -5.24 -15.32 14.22
C VAL A 8 -4.75 -14.30 13.21
N PRO A 9 -3.88 -14.68 12.25
CA PRO A 9 -3.47 -13.78 11.19
C PRO A 9 -4.67 -13.21 10.43
N GLY A 10 -4.77 -11.87 10.36
CA GLY A 10 -5.87 -11.17 9.68
C GLY A 10 -6.18 -11.72 8.28
N PRO A 11 -5.18 -11.89 7.39
CA PRO A 11 -5.43 -12.44 6.05
C PRO A 11 -6.08 -13.83 6.04
N LEU A 12 -5.78 -14.69 7.02
CA LEU A 12 -6.40 -16.02 7.13
C LEU A 12 -7.84 -15.94 7.65
N PHE A 13 -8.13 -14.96 8.52
CA PHE A 13 -9.48 -14.72 8.99
C PHE A 13 -10.38 -14.25 7.84
N ASP A 14 -9.93 -13.25 7.08
CA ASP A 14 -10.67 -12.69 5.93
C ASP A 14 -10.89 -13.74 4.85
N PHE A 15 -9.81 -14.42 4.44
CA PHE A 15 -9.86 -15.51 3.47
C PHE A 15 -10.80 -16.64 3.94
N GLY A 16 -10.67 -17.07 5.20
CA GLY A 16 -11.45 -18.16 5.76
C GLY A 16 -12.95 -17.88 5.76
N LEU A 17 -13.35 -16.67 6.18
CA LEU A 17 -14.76 -16.24 6.16
C LEU A 17 -15.31 -16.19 4.73
N LEU A 18 -14.58 -15.56 3.80
CA LEU A 18 -15.00 -15.46 2.40
C LEU A 18 -15.17 -16.83 1.76
N MET A 19 -14.19 -17.72 1.96
CA MET A 19 -14.21 -19.06 1.40
C MET A 19 -15.35 -19.91 1.97
N PHE A 20 -15.52 -19.89 3.29
CA PHE A 20 -16.54 -20.69 3.95
C PHE A 20 -17.96 -20.29 3.54
N HIS A 21 -18.22 -18.98 3.43
CA HIS A 21 -19.57 -18.48 3.14
C HIS A 21 -19.89 -18.42 1.64
N ASN A 22 -18.91 -18.09 0.78
CA ASN A 22 -19.21 -17.68 -0.60
C ASN A 22 -18.65 -18.62 -1.68
N ALA A 23 -17.63 -19.43 -1.40
CA ALA A 23 -16.90 -20.12 -2.47
C ALA A 23 -17.78 -21.02 -3.34
N LYS A 24 -18.69 -21.80 -2.73
CA LYS A 24 -19.64 -22.66 -3.47
C LYS A 24 -20.66 -21.85 -4.26
N LEU A 25 -21.16 -20.75 -3.69
CA LEU A 25 -22.12 -19.87 -4.37
C LEU A 25 -21.49 -19.22 -5.59
N LEU A 26 -20.22 -18.79 -5.50
CA LEU A 26 -19.49 -18.20 -6.62
C LEU A 26 -19.35 -19.19 -7.78
N LEU A 27 -18.97 -20.45 -7.50
CA LEU A 27 -18.87 -21.48 -8.54
C LEU A 27 -20.23 -21.80 -9.20
N GLN A 28 -21.30 -21.90 -8.41
CA GLN A 28 -22.65 -22.17 -8.92
C GLN A 28 -23.14 -21.08 -9.90
N ASN A 29 -22.62 -19.86 -9.77
CA ASN A 29 -22.95 -18.71 -10.61
C ASN A 29 -21.89 -18.44 -11.70
N GLN A 30 -21.12 -19.46 -12.10
CA GLN A 30 -20.09 -19.34 -13.16
C GLN A 30 -19.01 -18.29 -12.87
N SER A 31 -18.75 -18.03 -11.59
CA SER A 31 -17.64 -17.23 -11.08
C SER A 31 -16.71 -18.12 -10.25
N GLY A 32 -15.80 -17.53 -9.47
CA GLY A 32 -14.95 -18.26 -8.53
C GLY A 32 -14.47 -17.39 -7.37
N PRO A 33 -13.93 -18.02 -6.32
CA PRO A 33 -13.27 -17.28 -5.25
C PRO A 33 -11.94 -16.69 -5.74
N PHE A 34 -11.97 -15.38 -6.02
CA PHE A 34 -10.84 -14.64 -6.58
C PHE A 34 -10.26 -13.67 -5.56
N PHE A 35 -8.94 -13.63 -5.44
CA PHE A 35 -8.23 -12.88 -4.41
C PHE A 35 -7.12 -12.00 -4.98
N TYR A 36 -6.81 -10.93 -4.26
CA TYR A 36 -5.57 -10.20 -4.39
C TYR A 36 -4.69 -10.51 -3.18
N LEU A 37 -3.44 -10.92 -3.43
CA LEU A 37 -2.44 -11.15 -2.40
C LEU A 37 -1.51 -9.95 -2.36
N SER A 38 -1.64 -9.14 -1.31
CA SER A 38 -0.84 -7.94 -1.09
C SER A 38 0.44 -8.25 -0.32
N LYS A 39 1.45 -7.39 -0.51
CA LYS A 39 2.71 -7.33 0.26
C LYS A 39 3.46 -8.66 0.37
N VAL A 40 3.35 -9.53 -0.64
CA VAL A 40 4.17 -10.74 -0.74
C VAL A 40 5.62 -10.31 -0.97
N GLU A 41 6.55 -10.84 -0.19
CA GLU A 41 7.98 -10.51 -0.28
C GLU A 41 8.83 -11.62 -0.90
N SER A 42 8.34 -12.87 -0.87
CA SER A 42 9.08 -14.02 -1.38
C SER A 42 8.19 -15.11 -1.99
N TYR A 43 8.73 -15.90 -2.91
CA TYR A 43 8.09 -17.11 -3.42
C TYR A 43 7.72 -18.11 -2.29
N MET A 44 8.41 -18.09 -1.15
CA MET A 44 8.05 -18.95 -0.01
C MET A 44 6.69 -18.59 0.60
N GLU A 45 6.32 -17.31 0.57
CA GLU A 45 4.99 -16.85 1.00
C GLU A 45 3.93 -17.21 -0.04
N ALA A 46 4.26 -17.12 -1.34
CA ALA A 46 3.40 -17.60 -2.42
C ALA A 46 3.13 -19.12 -2.29
N ARG A 47 4.16 -19.90 -1.93
CA ARG A 47 4.03 -21.33 -1.61
C ARG A 47 3.10 -21.58 -0.43
N LEU A 48 3.22 -20.78 0.64
CA LEU A 48 2.33 -20.89 1.79
C LEU A 48 0.87 -20.66 1.37
N TRP A 49 0.61 -19.64 0.55
CA TRP A 49 -0.73 -19.39 0.00
C TRP A 49 -1.23 -20.53 -0.87
N SER A 50 -0.39 -21.08 -1.75
CA SER A 50 -0.71 -22.26 -2.56
C SER A 50 -1.15 -23.44 -1.67
N GLN A 51 -0.43 -23.71 -0.57
CA GLN A 51 -0.79 -24.77 0.38
C GLN A 51 -2.12 -24.50 1.09
N ILE A 52 -2.38 -23.24 1.48
CA ILE A 52 -3.65 -22.82 2.08
C ILE A 52 -4.80 -23.04 1.09
N PHE A 53 -4.61 -22.70 -0.19
CA PHE A 53 -5.61 -22.89 -1.24
C PHE A 53 -5.91 -24.36 -1.46
N PHE A 54 -4.89 -25.20 -1.67
CA PHE A 54 -5.09 -26.64 -1.81
C PHE A 54 -5.79 -27.27 -0.60
N TRP A 55 -5.40 -26.86 0.62
CA TRP A 55 -6.04 -27.35 1.83
C TRP A 55 -7.51 -26.95 1.88
N THR A 56 -7.82 -25.71 1.53
CA THR A 56 -9.18 -25.15 1.57
C THR A 56 -10.07 -25.79 0.51
N GLU A 57 -9.58 -25.96 -0.71
CA GLU A 57 -10.29 -26.66 -1.78
C GLU A 57 -10.64 -28.08 -1.36
N LYS A 58 -9.67 -28.81 -0.81
CA LYS A 58 -9.90 -30.16 -0.26
C LYS A 58 -10.90 -30.14 0.89
N LYS A 59 -10.77 -29.18 1.83
CA LYS A 59 -11.61 -29.10 3.03
C LYS A 59 -13.07 -28.80 2.71
N LEU A 60 -13.31 -27.99 1.68
CA LEU A 60 -14.65 -27.57 1.25
C LEU A 60 -15.23 -28.46 0.14
N SER A 61 -14.49 -29.48 -0.30
CA SER A 61 -14.81 -30.37 -1.42
C SER A 61 -15.02 -29.60 -2.73
N MET A 62 -14.11 -28.68 -3.02
CA MET A 62 -14.09 -27.83 -4.21
C MET A 62 -13.13 -28.41 -5.26
N PRO A 63 -13.35 -28.14 -6.56
CA PRO A 63 -12.40 -28.50 -7.61
C PRO A 63 -11.03 -27.85 -7.36
N THR A 64 -9.96 -28.58 -7.65
CA THR A 64 -8.60 -28.04 -7.55
C THR A 64 -8.37 -26.92 -8.56
N GLY A 65 -7.74 -25.83 -8.12
CA GLY A 65 -7.43 -24.67 -8.95
C GLY A 65 -8.63 -23.76 -9.22
N CYS A 66 -9.71 -23.91 -8.45
CA CYS A 66 -10.90 -23.06 -8.52
C CYS A 66 -10.67 -21.71 -7.83
N ILE A 67 -9.80 -21.68 -6.83
CA ILE A 67 -9.32 -20.43 -6.23
C ILE A 67 -8.37 -19.78 -7.21
N LYS A 68 -8.55 -18.49 -7.47
CA LYS A 68 -7.61 -17.69 -8.26
C LYS A 68 -7.09 -16.50 -7.48
N ALA A 69 -5.82 -16.17 -7.66
CA ALA A 69 -5.15 -15.11 -6.93
C ALA A 69 -4.23 -14.30 -7.86
N THR A 70 -4.37 -12.99 -7.83
CA THR A 70 -3.41 -12.05 -8.42
C THR A 70 -2.49 -11.54 -7.33
N VAL A 71 -1.17 -11.62 -7.54
CA VAL A 71 -0.19 -11.15 -6.55
C VAL A 71 0.22 -9.71 -6.87
N LEU A 72 0.14 -8.80 -5.89
CA LEU A 72 0.70 -7.46 -6.04
C LEU A 72 2.20 -7.54 -5.79
N ILE A 73 3.00 -7.22 -6.81
CA ILE A 73 4.46 -7.14 -6.66
C ILE A 73 4.82 -5.77 -6.11
N GLU A 74 4.46 -5.52 -4.87
CA GLU A 74 4.60 -4.20 -4.24
C GLU A 74 5.72 -4.15 -3.19
N CYS A 75 6.64 -5.10 -3.27
CA CYS A 75 7.89 -5.13 -2.52
C CYS A 75 9.06 -5.31 -3.48
N VAL A 76 10.15 -4.56 -3.25
CA VAL A 76 11.38 -4.65 -4.04
C VAL A 76 11.93 -6.07 -4.09
N LEU A 77 11.87 -6.83 -2.99
CA LEU A 77 12.37 -8.20 -2.95
C LEU A 77 11.58 -9.12 -3.88
N ALA A 78 10.25 -9.00 -3.88
CA ALA A 78 9.39 -9.80 -4.74
C ALA A 78 9.61 -9.53 -6.24
N SER A 79 10.14 -8.35 -6.61
CA SER A 79 10.49 -8.08 -8.01
C SER A 79 11.64 -8.94 -8.55
N PHE A 80 12.44 -9.54 -7.65
CA PHE A 80 13.49 -10.50 -8.02
C PHE A 80 13.02 -11.96 -8.04
N GLU A 81 11.80 -12.23 -7.58
CA GLU A 81 11.26 -13.59 -7.42
C GLU A 81 9.92 -13.77 -8.16
N MET A 82 9.59 -12.90 -9.12
CA MET A 82 8.29 -12.91 -9.82
C MET A 82 8.01 -14.25 -10.51
N GLU A 83 9.04 -14.85 -11.12
CA GLU A 83 8.90 -16.11 -11.86
C GLU A 83 8.68 -17.30 -10.90
N GLU A 84 9.39 -17.32 -9.77
CA GLU A 84 9.20 -18.27 -8.69
C GLU A 84 7.84 -18.11 -7.99
N ILE A 85 7.38 -16.88 -7.76
CA ILE A 85 6.04 -16.58 -7.21
C ILE A 85 4.96 -17.16 -8.13
N LEU A 86 5.06 -16.93 -9.45
CA LEU A 86 4.14 -17.51 -10.42
C LEU A 86 4.22 -19.04 -10.43
N TYR A 87 5.41 -19.61 -10.29
CA TYR A 87 5.61 -21.05 -10.27
C TYR A 87 4.95 -21.71 -9.04
N GLU A 88 5.14 -21.15 -7.84
CA GLU A 88 4.55 -21.67 -6.60
C GLU A 88 3.02 -21.56 -6.57
N LEU A 89 2.46 -20.59 -7.29
CA LEU A 89 1.02 -20.37 -7.45
C LEU A 89 0.44 -20.88 -8.77
N LYS A 90 1.16 -21.66 -9.58
CA LYS A 90 0.74 -21.98 -10.97
C LYS A 90 -0.67 -22.58 -11.11
N GLU A 91 -1.16 -23.34 -10.14
CA GLU A 91 -2.54 -23.87 -10.14
C GLU A 91 -3.61 -22.81 -9.80
N HIS A 92 -3.24 -21.79 -9.04
CA HIS A 92 -4.14 -20.76 -8.49
C HIS A 92 -3.84 -19.34 -9.00
N SER A 93 -2.87 -19.15 -9.89
CA SER A 93 -2.47 -17.81 -10.35
C SER A 93 -3.50 -17.21 -11.31
N ALA A 94 -3.79 -15.93 -11.13
CA ALA A 94 -4.46 -15.05 -12.08
C ALA A 94 -3.53 -13.92 -12.55
N GLY A 95 -2.23 -14.06 -12.33
CA GLY A 95 -1.23 -13.08 -12.76
C GLY A 95 -0.66 -12.23 -11.65
N LEU A 96 0.01 -11.15 -12.06
CA LEU A 96 0.68 -10.19 -11.18
C LEU A 96 0.14 -8.77 -11.41
N ASN A 97 0.27 -7.93 -10.40
CA ASN A 97 -0.12 -6.52 -10.44
C ASN A 97 1.05 -5.59 -10.06
N CYS A 98 1.16 -4.46 -10.77
CA CYS A 98 2.12 -3.40 -10.47
C CYS A 98 1.59 -2.43 -9.39
N GLY A 99 2.28 -2.35 -8.24
CA GLY A 99 2.05 -1.30 -7.24
C GLY A 99 3.15 -0.24 -7.27
N ILE A 100 2.83 1.06 -7.27
CA ILE A 100 3.84 2.14 -7.32
C ILE A 100 4.26 2.58 -5.91
N TRP A 101 3.28 2.93 -5.08
CA TRP A 101 3.55 3.56 -3.78
C TRP A 101 4.08 2.58 -2.74
N ASP A 102 3.46 1.42 -2.59
CA ASP A 102 3.98 0.36 -1.72
C ASP A 102 5.34 -0.15 -2.20
N TYR A 103 5.54 -0.32 -3.51
CA TYR A 103 6.85 -0.69 -4.07
C TYR A 103 7.92 0.34 -3.72
N SER A 104 7.63 1.63 -3.91
CA SER A 104 8.55 2.72 -3.54
C SER A 104 8.80 2.77 -2.03
N ALA A 105 7.78 2.59 -1.20
CA ALA A 105 7.92 2.56 0.26
C ALA A 105 8.78 1.38 0.72
N SER A 106 8.68 0.24 0.03
CA SER A 106 9.48 -0.95 0.35
C SER A 106 11.00 -0.70 0.27
N PHE A 107 11.47 0.17 -0.62
CA PHE A 107 12.89 0.56 -0.66
C PHE A 107 13.32 1.25 0.63
N VAL A 108 12.49 2.15 1.16
CA VAL A 108 12.80 2.82 2.43
C VAL A 108 12.74 1.82 3.58
N ASN A 109 11.76 0.93 3.60
CA ASN A 109 11.65 -0.11 4.63
C ASN A 109 12.87 -1.04 4.65
N LYS A 110 13.32 -1.53 3.50
CA LYS A 110 14.42 -2.51 3.43
C LYS A 110 15.80 -1.84 3.42
N PHE A 111 15.93 -0.66 2.82
CA PHE A 111 17.23 -0.04 2.54
C PHE A 111 17.35 1.42 2.98
N GLY A 112 16.36 1.99 3.67
CA GLY A 112 16.28 3.42 3.95
C GLY A 112 17.44 3.98 4.79
N HIS A 113 18.21 3.13 5.46
CA HIS A 113 19.44 3.51 6.16
C HIS A 113 20.62 3.82 5.22
N ARG A 114 20.55 3.42 3.94
CA ARG A 114 21.58 3.63 2.92
C ARG A 114 21.26 4.84 2.07
N THR A 115 22.24 5.71 1.87
CA THR A 115 22.10 6.90 1.02
C THR A 115 21.91 6.56 -0.46
N ASP A 116 22.40 5.40 -0.91
CA ASP A 116 22.22 4.90 -2.28
C ASP A 116 20.73 4.74 -2.64
N PHE A 117 19.88 4.51 -1.63
CA PHE A 117 18.44 4.30 -1.77
C PHE A 117 17.62 5.52 -1.32
N LEU A 118 18.21 6.71 -1.34
CA LEU A 118 17.50 7.95 -1.05
C LEU A 118 16.46 8.22 -2.13
N LEU A 119 15.19 8.28 -1.75
CA LEU A 119 14.09 8.60 -2.64
C LEU A 119 13.85 10.12 -2.67
N PRO A 120 13.86 10.76 -3.86
CA PRO A 120 13.51 12.16 -4.01
C PRO A 120 12.00 12.38 -3.86
N ASP A 121 11.56 13.63 -3.81
CA ASP A 121 10.15 14.01 -3.71
C ASP A 121 9.25 13.21 -4.67
N ARG A 122 8.34 12.40 -4.11
CA ARG A 122 7.48 11.51 -4.90
C ARG A 122 6.53 12.27 -5.82
N SER A 123 6.17 13.50 -5.45
CA SER A 123 5.24 14.31 -6.23
C SER A 123 5.87 14.88 -7.50
N LYS A 124 7.22 14.92 -7.56
CA LYS A 124 7.97 15.55 -8.63
C LYS A 124 8.86 14.58 -9.41
N TYR A 125 9.40 13.55 -8.75
CA TYR A 125 10.48 12.73 -9.31
C TYR A 125 10.21 11.22 -9.31
N VAL A 126 9.08 10.76 -8.79
CA VAL A 126 8.74 9.32 -8.73
C VAL A 126 7.49 9.07 -9.56
N ASP A 127 7.70 8.53 -10.75
CA ASP A 127 6.66 8.20 -11.74
C ASP A 127 7.09 6.99 -12.59
N MET A 128 6.16 6.47 -13.40
CA MET A 128 6.39 5.30 -14.26
C MET A 128 7.38 5.53 -15.41
N GLU A 129 7.81 6.77 -15.67
CA GLU A 129 8.84 7.07 -16.67
C GLU A 129 10.25 6.90 -16.10
N LYS A 130 10.40 6.89 -14.77
CA LYS A 130 11.71 6.67 -14.13
C LYS A 130 12.17 5.24 -14.31
N ARG A 131 13.48 5.08 -14.55
CA ARG A 131 14.11 3.80 -14.90
C ARG A 131 13.71 2.64 -13.99
N PHE A 132 13.70 2.82 -12.66
CA PHE A 132 13.36 1.71 -11.76
C PHE A 132 11.91 1.24 -11.87
N LEU A 133 10.93 2.15 -11.94
CA LEU A 133 9.51 1.81 -12.09
C LEU A 133 9.19 1.31 -13.50
N HIS A 134 9.80 1.94 -14.51
CA HIS A 134 9.66 1.51 -15.90
C HIS A 134 10.19 0.08 -16.09
N SER A 135 11.42 -0.20 -15.63
CA SER A 135 12.04 -1.52 -15.75
C SER A 135 11.31 -2.58 -14.92
N TYR A 136 10.82 -2.19 -13.73
CA TYR A 136 9.97 -3.04 -12.91
C TYR A 136 8.69 -3.48 -13.63
N MET A 137 7.97 -2.53 -14.26
CA MET A 137 6.75 -2.84 -15.03
C MET A 137 7.07 -3.71 -16.25
N ASP A 138 8.12 -3.36 -16.98
CA ASP A 138 8.58 -4.11 -18.14
C ASP A 138 8.92 -5.57 -17.78
N LEU A 139 9.64 -5.78 -16.67
CA LEU A 139 9.95 -7.11 -16.15
C LEU A 139 8.70 -7.87 -15.73
N LEU A 140 7.74 -7.21 -15.07
CA LEU A 140 6.49 -7.84 -14.64
C LEU A 140 5.67 -8.33 -15.84
N VAL A 141 5.50 -7.48 -16.86
CA VAL A 141 4.79 -7.83 -18.09
C VAL A 141 5.48 -8.99 -18.81
N GLN A 142 6.80 -8.89 -19.01
CA GLN A 142 7.58 -9.94 -19.67
C GLN A 142 7.46 -11.29 -18.93
N THR A 143 7.57 -11.27 -17.60
CA THR A 143 7.52 -12.48 -16.77
C THR A 143 6.13 -13.12 -16.81
N CYS A 144 5.07 -12.33 -16.67
CA CYS A 144 3.69 -12.78 -16.76
C CYS A 144 3.38 -13.43 -18.12
N HIS A 145 3.66 -12.71 -19.20
CA HIS A 145 3.28 -13.14 -20.55
C HIS A 145 4.04 -14.40 -20.99
N ARG A 146 5.33 -14.52 -20.64
CA ARG A 146 6.11 -15.76 -20.84
C ARG A 146 5.50 -16.99 -20.17
N ARG A 147 4.70 -16.80 -19.11
CA ARG A 147 4.04 -17.86 -18.35
C ARG A 147 2.55 -17.97 -18.66
N GLY A 148 2.04 -17.20 -19.63
CA GLY A 148 0.61 -17.15 -19.96
C GLY A 148 -0.25 -16.60 -18.82
N ALA A 149 0.35 -15.81 -17.93
CA ALA A 149 -0.31 -15.15 -16.81
C ALA A 149 -0.57 -13.67 -17.15
N LEU A 150 -1.60 -13.08 -16.53
CA LEU A 150 -1.94 -11.67 -16.78
C LEU A 150 -0.99 -10.72 -16.03
N ALA A 151 -0.67 -9.59 -16.63
CA ALA A 151 0.04 -8.47 -16.03
C ALA A 151 -0.91 -7.27 -15.91
N THR A 152 -1.13 -6.75 -14.71
CA THR A 152 -2.03 -5.60 -14.52
C THR A 152 -1.30 -4.39 -13.95
N GLY A 153 -1.68 -3.20 -14.40
CA GLY A 153 -1.21 -1.93 -13.86
C GLY A 153 -1.95 -1.53 -12.57
N GLY A 154 -1.30 -0.68 -11.76
CA GLY A 154 -1.84 -0.20 -10.50
C GLY A 154 -2.77 1.01 -10.63
N MET A 155 -2.84 1.80 -9.57
CA MET A 155 -3.65 3.03 -9.49
C MET A 155 -2.83 4.24 -9.95
N ALA A 156 -2.56 4.34 -11.26
CA ALA A 156 -1.80 5.46 -11.83
C ALA A 156 -2.72 6.57 -12.37
N ALA A 157 -2.21 7.80 -12.42
CA ALA A 157 -2.88 8.92 -13.05
C ALA A 157 -3.16 8.63 -14.54
N LEU A 158 -4.25 9.20 -15.08
CA LEU A 158 -4.71 8.98 -16.46
C LEU A 158 -3.59 9.10 -17.52
N LEU A 159 -2.70 10.09 -17.38
CA LEU A 159 -1.62 10.33 -18.35
C LEU A 159 -0.60 9.16 -18.41
N LEU A 160 -0.38 8.48 -17.28
CA LEU A 160 0.55 7.35 -17.17
C LEU A 160 -0.06 6.04 -17.68
N LYS A 161 -1.39 5.97 -17.84
CA LYS A 161 -2.06 4.76 -18.33
C LYS A 161 -1.67 4.38 -19.75
N LEU A 162 -1.35 5.35 -20.59
CA LEU A 162 -0.88 5.06 -21.94
C LEU A 162 0.51 4.40 -21.93
N LEU A 163 1.36 4.72 -20.95
CA LEU A 163 2.66 4.06 -20.79
C LEU A 163 2.48 2.60 -20.37
N GLU A 164 1.59 2.34 -19.41
CA GLU A 164 1.25 0.97 -19.00
C GLU A 164 0.71 0.13 -20.17
N ILE A 165 -0.25 0.68 -20.94
CA ILE A 165 -0.82 -0.02 -22.10
C ILE A 165 0.27 -0.35 -23.13
N LYS A 166 1.15 0.61 -23.45
CA LYS A 166 2.25 0.40 -24.39
C LYS A 166 3.26 -0.63 -23.91
N ALA A 167 3.52 -0.68 -22.60
CA ALA A 167 4.37 -1.70 -22.00
C ALA A 167 3.77 -3.11 -22.14
N GLY A 168 2.44 -3.21 -22.23
CA GLY A 168 1.74 -4.46 -22.51
C GLY A 168 0.86 -4.96 -21.36
N VAL A 169 0.44 -4.11 -20.42
CA VAL A 169 -0.48 -4.57 -19.35
C VAL A 169 -1.80 -5.06 -19.93
N ASP A 170 -2.39 -6.09 -19.34
CA ASP A 170 -3.68 -6.67 -19.72
C ASP A 170 -4.89 -5.90 -19.15
N GLY A 171 -4.64 -4.98 -18.22
CA GLY A 171 -5.65 -4.17 -17.57
C GLY A 171 -5.04 -3.31 -16.47
N PHE A 172 -5.85 -2.47 -15.84
CA PHE A 172 -5.40 -1.58 -14.77
C PHE A 172 -6.53 -1.16 -13.85
N MET A 173 -6.17 -0.64 -12.68
CA MET A 173 -7.13 -0.26 -11.63
C MET A 173 -7.52 1.23 -11.73
N VAL A 174 -8.75 1.54 -11.30
CA VAL A 174 -9.27 2.90 -11.11
C VAL A 174 -9.99 3.00 -9.76
N TYR A 175 -9.98 4.18 -9.13
CA TYR A 175 -10.69 4.41 -7.86
C TYR A 175 -12.10 4.96 -8.08
N ASP A 176 -12.32 5.62 -9.21
CA ASP A 176 -13.55 6.35 -9.51
C ASP A 176 -14.33 5.64 -10.62
N MET A 177 -15.64 5.53 -10.42
CA MET A 177 -16.56 4.96 -11.41
C MET A 177 -16.60 5.81 -12.69
N ASP A 178 -16.42 7.12 -12.58
CA ASP A 178 -16.41 8.05 -13.72
C ASP A 178 -15.19 7.82 -14.64
N LEU A 179 -14.15 7.14 -14.14
CA LEU A 179 -12.98 6.78 -14.94
C LEU A 179 -13.18 5.48 -15.74
N ILE A 180 -14.19 4.66 -15.44
CA ILE A 180 -14.35 3.35 -16.09
C ILE A 180 -14.49 3.47 -17.61
N GLU A 181 -15.43 4.29 -18.10
CA GLU A 181 -15.69 4.42 -19.53
C GLU A 181 -14.50 5.05 -20.29
N PRO A 182 -13.91 6.17 -19.82
CA PRO A 182 -12.69 6.72 -20.43
C PRO A 182 -11.54 5.71 -20.50
N MET A 183 -11.33 4.95 -19.43
CA MET A 183 -10.26 3.94 -19.36
C MET A 183 -10.49 2.77 -20.31
N GLN A 184 -11.71 2.25 -20.41
CA GLN A 184 -12.05 1.19 -21.35
C GLN A 184 -11.85 1.62 -22.80
N LYS A 185 -12.22 2.87 -23.12
CA LYS A 185 -11.98 3.46 -24.46
C LYS A 185 -10.48 3.57 -24.74
N LEU A 186 -9.69 4.05 -23.77
CA LEU A 186 -8.24 4.18 -23.89
C LEU A 186 -7.59 2.81 -24.14
N PHE A 187 -7.94 1.79 -23.36
CA PHE A 187 -7.44 0.43 -23.55
C PHE A 187 -7.78 -0.08 -24.94
N LYS A 188 -9.06 -0.03 -25.33
CA LYS A 188 -9.53 -0.51 -26.65
C LYS A 188 -8.88 0.22 -27.83
N LEU A 189 -8.52 1.49 -27.67
CA LEU A 189 -7.85 2.26 -28.72
C LEU A 189 -6.38 1.84 -28.92
N HIS A 190 -5.73 1.33 -27.87
CA HIS A 190 -4.29 1.09 -27.82
C HIS A 190 -3.89 -0.38 -27.63
N SER A 191 -4.85 -1.28 -27.41
CA SER A 191 -4.62 -2.72 -27.31
C SER A 191 -5.43 -3.50 -28.36
N HIS A 192 -4.96 -4.71 -28.69
CA HIS A 192 -5.62 -5.60 -29.64
C HIS A 192 -6.26 -6.78 -28.93
N GLY A 193 -7.57 -6.71 -28.69
CA GLY A 193 -8.34 -7.81 -28.10
C GLY A 193 -8.75 -7.56 -26.66
N GLN A 194 -8.97 -8.63 -25.90
CA GLN A 194 -9.41 -8.56 -24.50
C GLN A 194 -8.24 -8.40 -23.51
N ASN A 195 -7.02 -8.75 -23.95
CA ASN A 195 -5.78 -8.71 -23.17
C ASN A 195 -4.59 -8.58 -24.15
N GLN A 196 -3.38 -8.46 -23.62
CA GLN A 196 -2.13 -8.27 -24.35
C GLN A 196 -1.13 -9.43 -24.15
N LEU A 197 -1.59 -10.61 -23.69
CA LEU A 197 -0.77 -11.81 -23.42
C LEU A 197 0.21 -12.20 -24.52
N MET A 198 -0.10 -11.89 -25.78
CA MET A 198 0.74 -12.20 -26.94
C MET A 198 1.97 -11.28 -27.05
N GLN A 199 2.01 -10.17 -26.30
CA GLN A 199 3.12 -9.22 -26.28
C GLN A 199 4.20 -9.73 -25.32
N LEU A 200 4.99 -10.70 -25.77
CA LEU A 200 6.01 -11.37 -24.94
C LEU A 200 7.18 -10.48 -24.50
N ARG A 201 7.33 -9.29 -25.10
CA ARG A 201 8.40 -8.32 -24.82
C ARG A 201 9.80 -8.95 -24.87
N GLU A 202 10.13 -9.68 -25.94
CA GLU A 202 11.48 -10.25 -26.13
C GLU A 202 12.54 -9.18 -26.47
N ASP A 203 12.10 -7.97 -26.79
CA ASP A 203 12.92 -6.80 -27.10
C ASP A 203 13.60 -6.18 -25.87
N ILE A 204 13.15 -6.50 -24.66
CA ILE A 204 13.68 -5.95 -23.42
C ILE A 204 14.53 -6.93 -22.64
N THR A 205 15.53 -6.40 -21.95
CA THR A 205 16.34 -7.11 -20.97
C THR A 205 16.48 -6.22 -19.75
N VAL A 206 15.81 -6.62 -18.66
CA VAL A 206 15.86 -5.91 -17.38
C VAL A 206 16.91 -6.59 -16.50
N THR A 207 17.85 -5.81 -15.99
CA THR A 207 18.90 -6.28 -15.08
C THR A 207 18.53 -6.00 -13.62
N ALA A 208 19.22 -6.65 -12.69
CA ALA A 208 19.08 -6.35 -11.26
C ALA A 208 19.41 -4.88 -10.93
N GLU A 209 20.36 -4.28 -11.66
CA GLU A 209 20.73 -2.88 -11.47
C GLU A 209 19.60 -1.94 -11.88
N ASP A 210 18.90 -2.26 -12.98
CA ASP A 210 17.75 -1.47 -13.46
C ASP A 210 16.66 -1.32 -12.40
N LEU A 211 16.42 -2.36 -11.58
CA LEU A 211 15.44 -2.36 -10.50
C LEU A 211 15.90 -1.57 -9.27
N LEU A 212 17.21 -1.37 -9.09
CA LEU A 212 17.79 -0.79 -7.87
C LEU A 212 18.26 0.66 -8.03
N ILE A 213 18.28 1.21 -9.26
CA ILE A 213 18.68 2.60 -9.51
C ILE A 213 17.59 3.58 -9.04
N MET A 214 17.84 4.30 -7.95
CA MET A 214 16.93 5.37 -7.52
C MET A 214 16.93 6.55 -8.50
N PRO A 215 15.76 7.21 -8.70
CA PRO A 215 15.69 8.38 -9.55
C PRO A 215 16.51 9.52 -8.96
N ALA A 216 17.24 10.23 -9.82
CA ALA A 216 17.86 11.50 -9.44
C ALA A 216 16.79 12.56 -9.17
N GLY A 217 17.03 13.40 -8.16
CA GLY A 217 16.16 14.48 -7.77
C GLY A 217 16.51 14.99 -6.38
N GLY A 218 15.70 15.91 -5.88
CA GLY A 218 15.82 16.42 -4.53
C GLY A 218 14.47 16.43 -3.82
N VAL A 219 14.41 17.20 -2.74
CA VAL A 219 13.23 17.32 -1.88
C VAL A 219 12.75 18.75 -1.96
N THR A 220 11.47 18.95 -2.28
CA THR A 220 10.88 20.29 -2.28
C THR A 220 10.18 20.56 -0.94
N LEU A 221 10.09 21.82 -0.54
CA LEU A 221 9.30 22.23 0.63
C LEU A 221 7.83 21.83 0.46
N TYR A 222 7.30 21.96 -0.77
CA TYR A 222 5.95 21.52 -1.09
C TYR A 222 5.76 20.03 -0.85
N GLY A 223 6.65 19.18 -1.38
CA GLY A 223 6.59 17.73 -1.21
C GLY A 223 6.72 17.30 0.25
N LEU A 224 7.57 18.00 1.02
CA LEU A 224 7.68 17.80 2.46
C LEU A 224 6.36 18.11 3.19
N ARG A 225 5.77 19.28 2.93
CA ARG A 225 4.47 19.66 3.51
C ARG A 225 3.35 18.70 3.09
N TYR A 226 3.33 18.28 1.82
CA TYR A 226 2.35 17.33 1.30
C TYR A 226 2.44 15.97 2.01
N ASN A 227 3.66 15.43 2.17
CA ASN A 227 3.85 14.15 2.85
C ASN A 227 3.48 14.22 4.34
N ILE A 228 3.79 15.33 5.02
CA ILE A 228 3.34 15.56 6.41
C ILE A 228 1.81 15.54 6.46
N ALA A 229 1.14 16.28 5.58
CA ALA A 229 -0.32 16.35 5.58
C ALA A 229 -0.97 14.99 5.29
N VAL A 230 -0.52 14.28 4.25
CA VAL A 230 -1.03 12.94 3.89
C VAL A 230 -0.84 11.94 5.04
N GLY A 231 0.33 11.94 5.67
CA GLY A 231 0.59 11.04 6.80
C GLY A 231 -0.31 11.33 8.01
N VAL A 232 -0.48 12.60 8.37
CA VAL A 232 -1.37 13.01 9.49
C VAL A 232 -2.83 12.69 9.18
N LEU A 233 -3.31 13.02 7.99
CA LEU A 233 -4.70 12.81 7.59
C LEU A 233 -5.05 11.32 7.52
N PHE A 234 -4.12 10.47 7.08
CA PHE A 234 -4.33 9.03 7.12
C PHE A 234 -4.48 8.51 8.55
N ILE A 235 -3.62 8.96 9.47
CA ILE A 235 -3.73 8.56 10.88
C ILE A 235 -5.06 9.04 11.46
N GLU A 236 -5.47 10.29 11.20
CA GLU A 236 -6.79 10.80 11.63
C GLU A 236 -7.95 9.95 11.08
N ALA A 237 -7.91 9.61 9.79
CA ALA A 237 -8.92 8.78 9.15
C ALA A 237 -8.96 7.39 9.79
N TRP A 238 -7.79 6.78 10.04
CA TRP A 238 -7.66 5.49 10.71
C TRP A 238 -8.24 5.52 12.13
N LEU A 239 -7.91 6.56 12.92
CA LEU A 239 -8.49 6.78 14.25
C LEU A 239 -10.01 6.94 14.21
N SER A 240 -10.55 7.37 13.06
CA SER A 240 -12.00 7.50 12.81
C SER A 240 -12.63 6.23 12.24
N GLY A 241 -11.89 5.13 12.12
CA GLY A 241 -12.37 3.88 11.53
C GLY A 241 -12.48 3.90 10.00
N ARG A 242 -11.76 4.80 9.32
CA ARG A 242 -11.73 4.93 7.86
C ARG A 242 -10.34 4.56 7.31
N GLY A 243 -10.31 3.71 6.28
CA GLY A 243 -9.06 3.31 5.61
C GLY A 243 -8.66 4.19 4.41
N HIS A 244 -9.45 5.21 4.09
CA HIS A 244 -9.21 6.14 2.98
C HIS A 244 -9.63 7.57 3.38
N PHE A 245 -9.09 8.56 2.67
CA PHE A 245 -9.41 9.97 2.87
C PHE A 245 -9.24 10.78 1.59
N PHE A 246 -9.75 12.00 1.59
CA PHE A 246 -9.59 12.92 0.45
C PHE A 246 -8.59 14.02 0.81
N TYR A 247 -7.65 14.27 -0.09
CA TYR A 247 -6.72 15.39 0.04
C TYR A 247 -6.38 15.98 -1.33
N LEU A 248 -6.56 17.29 -1.48
CA LEU A 248 -6.32 18.03 -2.73
C LEU A 248 -6.94 17.37 -3.99
N GLY A 249 -8.17 16.89 -3.86
CA GLY A 249 -8.94 16.29 -4.96
C GLY A 249 -8.57 14.84 -5.28
N LYS A 250 -7.72 14.20 -4.48
CA LYS A 250 -7.34 12.78 -4.63
C LYS A 250 -7.91 11.94 -3.50
N VAL A 251 -8.26 10.69 -3.81
CA VAL A 251 -8.52 9.65 -2.82
C VAL A 251 -7.18 9.01 -2.47
N GLU A 252 -6.82 9.05 -1.20
CA GLU A 252 -5.57 8.52 -0.67
C GLU A 252 -5.87 7.40 0.34
N ASP A 253 -4.93 6.48 0.49
CA ASP A 253 -5.04 5.28 1.32
C ASP A 253 -3.78 5.03 2.15
N SER A 254 -3.66 3.82 2.72
CA SER A 254 -2.51 3.43 3.52
C SER A 254 -1.21 3.43 2.72
N ALA A 255 -1.18 2.96 1.48
CA ALA A 255 0.03 2.93 0.65
C ALA A 255 0.60 4.34 0.45
N THR A 256 -0.30 5.31 0.29
CA THR A 256 0.07 6.72 0.13
C THR A 256 0.64 7.32 1.43
N ALA A 257 0.08 6.93 2.58
CA ALA A 257 0.60 7.30 3.88
C ALA A 257 1.96 6.64 4.18
N GLU A 258 2.13 5.38 3.79
CA GLU A 258 3.37 4.61 3.96
C GLU A 258 4.54 5.29 3.24
N ILE A 259 4.39 5.61 1.94
CA ILE A 259 5.45 6.33 1.22
C ILE A 259 5.68 7.73 1.81
N SER A 260 4.62 8.42 2.25
CA SER A 260 4.74 9.77 2.81
C SER A 260 5.55 9.79 4.10
N ARG A 261 5.24 8.92 5.07
CA ARG A 261 6.01 8.82 6.32
C ARG A 261 7.44 8.32 6.06
N SER A 262 7.62 7.43 5.07
CA SER A 262 8.91 6.85 4.71
C SER A 262 9.86 7.90 4.17
N GLN A 263 9.38 8.74 3.26
CA GLN A 263 10.14 9.86 2.73
C GLN A 263 10.51 10.86 3.82
N VAL A 264 9.56 11.29 4.65
CA VAL A 264 9.86 12.24 5.74
C VAL A 264 10.90 11.67 6.70
N TRP A 265 10.75 10.41 7.12
CA TRP A 265 11.73 9.73 7.98
C TRP A 265 13.12 9.68 7.32
N GLN A 266 13.19 9.28 6.05
CA GLN A 266 14.44 9.14 5.31
C GLN A 266 15.12 10.51 5.12
N TRP A 267 14.36 11.56 4.84
CA TRP A 267 14.88 12.92 4.64
C TRP A 267 15.40 13.53 5.94
N ILE A 268 14.74 13.29 7.07
CA ILE A 268 15.26 13.65 8.41
C ILE A 268 16.57 12.88 8.67
N ARG A 269 16.57 11.57 8.45
CA ARG A 269 17.72 10.70 8.75
C ARG A 269 18.98 11.12 8.00
N HIS A 270 18.85 11.40 6.70
CA HIS A 270 19.97 11.75 5.84
C HIS A 270 20.25 13.25 5.76
N GLN A 271 19.53 14.07 6.55
CA GLN A 271 19.70 15.53 6.58
C GLN A 271 19.66 16.15 5.19
N VAL A 272 18.66 15.74 4.40
CA VAL A 272 18.53 16.18 3.00
C VAL A 272 18.30 17.68 2.96
N ARG A 273 18.85 18.36 1.94
CA ARG A 273 18.64 19.79 1.71
C ARG A 273 17.46 20.00 0.77
N LEU A 274 16.59 20.93 1.13
CA LEU A 274 15.49 21.36 0.28
C LEU A 274 16.05 22.03 -0.99
N GLU A 275 15.42 21.76 -2.13
CA GLU A 275 15.77 22.37 -3.42
C GLU A 275 15.52 23.88 -3.42
N ASP A 276 14.50 24.31 -2.68
CA ASP A 276 13.98 25.68 -2.70
C ASP A 276 14.99 26.69 -2.16
N ASP A 277 15.65 26.39 -1.03
CA ASP A 277 16.51 27.32 -0.30
C ASP A 277 17.75 26.66 0.34
N GLY A 278 17.93 25.35 0.19
CA GLY A 278 19.04 24.60 0.79
C GLY A 278 18.88 24.30 2.29
N THR A 279 17.72 24.62 2.88
CA THR A 279 17.39 24.32 4.27
C THR A 279 17.46 22.81 4.50
N VAL A 280 18.08 22.40 5.60
CA VAL A 280 18.21 20.97 5.96
C VAL A 280 16.92 20.47 6.58
N VAL A 281 16.43 19.33 6.10
CA VAL A 281 15.29 18.63 6.70
C VAL A 281 15.71 18.07 8.06
N THR A 282 15.18 18.66 9.12
CA THR A 282 15.43 18.28 10.51
C THR A 282 14.14 17.93 11.23
N ARG A 283 14.25 17.25 12.37
CA ARG A 283 13.11 16.99 13.27
C ARG A 283 12.36 18.28 13.63
N ALA A 284 13.10 19.34 13.96
CA ALA A 284 12.53 20.64 14.31
C ALA A 284 11.77 21.28 13.14
N LEU A 285 12.32 21.20 11.92
CA LEU A 285 11.63 21.70 10.72
C LEU A 285 10.30 20.96 10.51
N VAL A 286 10.32 19.62 10.59
CA VAL A 286 9.11 18.80 10.38
C VAL A 286 8.04 19.10 11.42
N SER A 287 8.41 19.26 12.70
CA SER A 287 7.47 19.67 13.74
C SER A 287 6.88 21.06 13.47
N SER A 288 7.71 22.05 13.13
CA SER A 288 7.24 23.40 12.78
C SER A 288 6.28 23.38 11.59
N LEU A 289 6.59 22.61 10.55
CA LEU A 289 5.71 22.49 9.38
C LEU A 289 4.39 21.79 9.72
N ALA A 290 4.38 20.81 10.62
CA ALA A 290 3.16 20.16 11.08
C ALA A 290 2.27 21.14 11.87
N GLU A 291 2.86 22.02 12.68
CA GLU A 291 2.15 23.11 13.36
C GLU A 291 1.57 24.12 12.35
N ASP A 292 2.36 24.55 11.37
CA ASP A 292 1.93 25.47 10.32
C ASP A 292 0.78 24.91 9.46
N LEU A 293 0.71 23.58 9.30
CA LEU A 293 -0.33 22.89 8.54
C LEU A 293 -1.64 22.69 9.33
N MET A 294 -1.68 23.03 10.62
CA MET A 294 -2.81 22.69 11.49
C MET A 294 -4.16 23.22 10.98
N GLU A 295 -4.21 24.47 10.50
CA GLU A 295 -5.45 25.06 9.98
C GLU A 295 -5.87 24.40 8.65
N ASP A 296 -4.92 24.11 7.76
CA ASP A 296 -5.19 23.40 6.50
C ASP A 296 -5.73 21.98 6.77
N LEU A 297 -5.18 21.30 7.77
CA LEU A 297 -5.60 19.96 8.19
C LEU A 297 -7.01 19.98 8.80
N LYS A 298 -7.34 20.98 9.63
CA LYS A 298 -8.70 21.17 10.17
C LYS A 298 -9.72 21.38 9.05
N LEU A 299 -9.36 22.15 8.03
CA LEU A 299 -10.22 22.36 6.86
C LEU A 299 -10.41 21.06 6.08
N ALA A 300 -9.34 20.29 5.84
CA ALA A 300 -9.40 19.02 5.10
C ALA A 300 -10.32 17.99 5.76
N ILE A 301 -10.32 17.89 7.09
CA ILE A 301 -11.19 16.96 7.82
C ILE A 301 -12.59 17.54 8.13
N HIS A 302 -12.89 18.77 7.72
CA HIS A 302 -14.11 19.49 8.09
C HIS A 302 -14.32 19.51 9.62
N CYS A 303 -13.27 19.88 10.37
CA CYS A 303 -13.26 19.85 11.82
C CYS A 303 -14.38 20.75 12.39
N GLN A 304 -15.34 20.15 13.11
CA GLN A 304 -16.48 20.86 13.71
C GLN A 304 -16.51 20.78 15.24
N THR A 305 -15.96 19.72 15.81
CA THR A 305 -16.07 19.43 17.24
C THR A 305 -14.72 19.42 17.94
N SER A 306 -14.72 19.61 19.26
CA SER A 306 -13.51 19.45 20.08
C SER A 306 -12.92 18.04 20.01
N SER A 307 -13.77 17.02 19.75
CA SER A 307 -13.33 15.64 19.56
C SER A 307 -12.51 15.48 18.27
N ASP A 308 -12.96 16.10 17.17
CA ASP A 308 -12.22 16.11 15.89
C ASP A 308 -10.87 16.80 16.05
N GLN A 309 -10.85 17.93 16.75
CA GLN A 309 -9.62 18.64 17.05
C GLN A 309 -8.65 17.77 17.88
N GLN A 310 -9.13 17.11 18.94
CA GLN A 310 -8.29 16.25 19.78
C GLN A 310 -7.74 15.05 18.99
N ARG A 311 -8.56 14.44 18.14
CA ARG A 311 -8.15 13.33 17.28
C ARG A 311 -7.10 13.76 16.26
N LEU A 312 -7.27 14.93 15.64
CA LEU A 312 -6.27 15.51 14.74
C LEU A 312 -4.95 15.81 15.46
N MET A 313 -5.00 16.39 16.66
CA MET A 313 -3.80 16.63 17.48
C MET A 313 -3.09 15.31 17.83
N THR A 314 -3.86 14.26 18.13
CA THR A 314 -3.32 12.92 18.37
C THR A 314 -2.65 12.36 17.11
N ALA A 315 -3.28 12.53 15.94
CA ALA A 315 -2.72 12.10 14.67
C ALA A 315 -1.40 12.82 14.33
N VAL A 316 -1.32 14.14 14.59
CA VAL A 316 -0.07 14.90 14.46
C VAL A 316 1.01 14.37 15.39
N ALA A 317 0.68 14.12 16.66
CA ALA A 317 1.64 13.58 17.63
C ALA A 317 2.17 12.20 17.20
N MET A 318 1.29 11.30 16.78
CA MET A 318 1.66 9.95 16.30
C MET A 318 2.50 10.02 15.03
N PHE A 319 2.15 10.90 14.08
CA PHE A 319 2.94 11.10 12.87
C PHE A 319 4.35 11.61 13.18
N LEU A 320 4.45 12.61 14.05
CA LEU A 320 5.74 13.16 14.47
C LEU A 320 6.58 12.10 15.22
N GLU A 321 5.95 11.27 16.05
CA GLU A 321 6.66 10.17 16.72
C GLU A 321 7.26 9.20 15.70
N ILE A 322 6.44 8.68 14.77
CA ILE A 322 6.88 7.61 13.87
C ILE A 322 7.99 8.06 12.92
N VAL A 323 7.92 9.27 12.36
CA VAL A 323 8.94 9.78 11.42
C VAL A 323 10.25 10.15 12.11
N GLN A 324 10.29 10.16 13.44
CA GLN A 324 11.48 10.47 14.24
C GLN A 324 12.09 9.24 14.93
N LYS A 325 11.48 8.07 14.81
CA LYS A 325 12.02 6.81 15.37
C LYS A 325 13.36 6.46 14.75
N ASN A 326 14.29 5.95 15.57
CA ASN A 326 15.57 5.44 15.08
C ASN A 326 15.37 4.14 14.29
N ASP A 327 14.54 3.25 14.83
CA ASP A 327 14.09 2.03 14.20
C ASP A 327 12.74 2.30 13.53
N PHE A 328 12.75 2.39 12.20
CA PHE A 328 11.57 2.71 11.42
C PHE A 328 10.60 1.51 11.43
N PRO A 329 9.36 1.67 11.93
CA PRO A 329 8.39 0.57 11.89
C PRO A 329 8.12 0.13 10.46
N GLU A 330 8.03 -1.17 10.23
CA GLU A 330 7.83 -1.72 8.89
C GLU A 330 6.50 -1.27 8.28
N PHE A 331 5.42 -1.33 9.07
CA PHE A 331 4.10 -0.86 8.68
C PHE A 331 3.55 0.17 9.65
N LEU A 332 3.02 1.26 9.11
CA LEU A 332 2.26 2.26 9.85
C LEU A 332 1.08 1.60 10.54
N THR A 333 0.38 0.70 9.85
CA THR A 333 -0.83 0.03 10.38
C THR A 333 -0.53 -0.88 11.56
N THR A 334 0.63 -1.56 11.58
CA THR A 334 1.08 -2.32 12.74
C THR A 334 1.39 -1.40 13.91
N TYR A 335 2.10 -0.29 13.66
CA TYR A 335 2.33 0.73 14.69
C TYR A 335 1.02 1.30 15.22
N LEU A 336 0.07 1.68 14.35
CA LEU A 336 -1.23 2.15 14.79
C LEU A 336 -1.94 1.08 15.62
N ASN A 337 -2.08 -0.15 15.12
CA ASN A 337 -2.81 -1.21 15.80
C ASN A 337 -2.20 -1.62 17.16
N LEU A 338 -0.87 -1.69 17.26
CA LEU A 338 -0.16 -2.17 18.47
C LEU A 338 0.22 -1.04 19.43
N ASP A 339 0.76 0.05 18.90
CA ASP A 339 1.21 1.23 19.66
C ASP A 339 0.12 2.30 19.74
N HIS A 340 -1.14 1.96 19.39
CA HIS A 340 -2.29 2.71 19.88
C HIS A 340 -2.09 2.87 21.38
N THR A 341 -1.68 4.07 21.74
CA THR A 341 -1.85 4.69 23.05
C THR A 341 -3.36 4.80 23.39
N PHE A 342 -4.23 4.00 22.76
CA PHE A 342 -5.68 4.04 22.65
C PHE A 342 -6.36 2.71 23.03
N LEU A 343 -5.65 1.76 23.66
CA LEU A 343 -6.27 1.03 24.79
C LEU A 343 -6.32 1.92 26.06
N SER A 344 -5.59 3.04 26.08
CA SER A 344 -5.46 3.89 27.28
C SER A 344 -6.56 4.96 27.45
N SER A 345 -7.31 5.31 26.40
CA SER A 345 -8.48 6.19 26.54
C SER A 345 -9.72 5.46 27.08
N GLN A 346 -9.81 4.14 26.91
CA GLN A 346 -10.88 3.33 27.53
C GLN A 346 -10.66 3.15 29.05
N SER A 347 -9.42 3.10 29.53
CA SER A 347 -9.13 2.89 30.96
C SER A 347 -9.22 4.16 31.83
N GLN A 348 -9.23 5.36 31.23
CA GLN A 348 -9.45 6.61 31.98
C GLN A 348 -10.91 7.07 32.04
N HIS A 349 -11.76 6.65 31.10
CA HIS A 349 -13.20 6.97 31.15
C HIS A 349 -14.04 5.96 31.94
N GLU A 350 -13.59 4.72 32.14
CA GLU A 350 -14.29 3.74 32.99
C GLU A 350 -14.08 3.96 34.51
N ASN A 351 -13.11 4.79 34.92
CA ASN A 351 -12.86 5.12 36.34
C ASN A 351 -13.38 6.51 36.77
N GLY A 352 -14.17 7.18 35.93
CA GLY A 352 -14.58 8.58 36.13
C GLY A 352 -16.02 8.83 36.57
N GLN A 353 -16.84 7.80 36.80
CA GLN A 353 -18.22 7.97 37.29
C GLN A 353 -18.68 6.82 38.19
N THR A 354 -18.36 6.90 39.47
CA THR A 354 -19.27 6.40 40.52
C THR A 354 -19.06 7.22 41.79
N ASP A 355 -19.82 8.30 41.92
CA ASP A 355 -20.06 8.95 43.22
C ASP A 355 -21.01 8.08 44.05
N THR A 356 -20.46 7.59 45.17
CA THR A 356 -21.07 7.47 46.50
C THR A 356 -22.54 7.00 46.63
N VAL A 357 -22.73 5.74 47.06
CA VAL A 357 -23.73 5.35 48.07
C VAL A 357 -23.16 4.18 48.91
N PRO A 358 -23.27 4.18 50.26
CA PRO A 358 -22.48 3.28 51.11
C PRO A 358 -23.06 1.87 51.26
N LYS A 359 -22.13 0.95 51.56
CA LYS A 359 -22.32 -0.47 51.93
C LYS A 359 -23.52 -0.73 52.86
N ALA A 360 -24.23 -1.83 52.62
CA ALA A 360 -24.77 -2.67 53.69
C ALA A 360 -24.69 -4.16 53.32
N ARG A 361 -24.33 -4.96 54.33
CA ARG A 361 -24.02 -6.39 54.34
C ARG A 361 -25.26 -7.25 54.06
N LEU A 362 -25.08 -8.34 53.31
CA LEU A 362 -25.14 -9.74 53.78
C LEU A 362 -24.67 -10.68 52.67
#